data_AF-A0AAJ5ZDN0-F1
#
_entry.id   AF-A0AAJ5ZDN0-F1
#
_cell.length_a   1.000
_cell.length_b   1.000
_cell.length_c   1.000
_cell.angle_alpha   90.00
_cell.angle_beta   90.00
_cell.angle_gamma   90.00
#
_symmetry.space_group_name_H-M   'P 1'
#
loop_
_entity.id
_entity.type
_entity.pdbx_description
1 polymer ?
#
loop_
_entity_poly.entity_id
_entity_poly.type
_entity_poly.pdbx_seq_one_letter_code
_entity_poly.pdbx_strand_id
1 'polypeptide(L)'
;MAGNVHMSGPSPALLLVSDSESETVRIGKSIGIALRAGDTVLLSGDLGAGKTRLVHGMADGIESPIPARSPTFVIVNEYPGRVHLSHCDLYRLGSIDEVEELALEERLPTGALVIEWPEVGGNVLPEDVLFLKLENGDHDDQRSIMFTPTGPRSAGLLSRSAAIYESLDAAVGLSYSAAGENTDSSGNKTN
;
A
#
# COMPACT_ATOMS: atom_id res chain seq x y z
N MET A 1 15.33 -32.37 23.98
CA MET A 1 15.76 -31.15 23.26
C MET A 1 15.03 -31.17 21.92
N ALA A 2 13.85 -30.56 21.85
CA ALA A 2 13.13 -30.40 20.59
C ALA A 2 13.69 -29.13 19.93
N GLY A 3 14.38 -29.30 18.81
CA GLY A 3 14.86 -28.18 18.01
C GLY A 3 13.66 -27.44 17.42
N ASN A 4 13.51 -26.17 17.75
CA ASN A 4 12.66 -25.28 17.00
C ASN A 4 13.30 -25.10 15.62
N VAL A 5 12.70 -25.73 14.61
CA VAL A 5 12.95 -25.35 13.21
C VAL A 5 12.30 -23.98 13.04
N HIS A 6 13.11 -22.92 13.07
CA HIS A 6 12.67 -21.61 12.59
C HIS A 6 12.42 -21.76 11.09
N MET A 7 11.16 -21.86 10.69
CA MET A 7 10.76 -21.65 9.30
C MET A 7 11.06 -20.18 8.99
N SER A 8 12.20 -19.91 8.36
CA SER A 8 12.60 -18.57 7.93
C SER A 8 11.71 -18.15 6.77
N GLY A 9 10.59 -17.50 7.08
CA GLY A 9 9.85 -16.73 6.08
C GLY A 9 10.74 -15.67 5.44
N PRO A 10 10.35 -15.12 4.28
CA PRO A 10 11.10 -14.04 3.63
C PRO A 10 11.28 -12.87 4.61
N SER A 11 12.51 -12.37 4.70
CA SER A 11 12.83 -11.23 5.57
C SER A 11 12.39 -9.91 4.93
N PRO A 12 11.98 -8.90 5.71
CA PRO A 12 11.66 -7.58 5.18
C PRO A 12 12.82 -7.02 4.35
N ALA A 13 12.51 -6.55 3.14
CA ALA A 13 13.49 -5.96 2.22
C ALA A 13 13.60 -4.43 2.38
N LEU A 14 12.53 -3.78 2.84
CA LEU A 14 12.48 -2.34 3.08
C LEU A 14 11.58 -2.04 4.28
N LEU A 15 11.97 -1.07 5.08
CA LEU A 15 11.17 -0.46 6.14
C LEU A 15 11.02 1.03 5.84
N LEU A 16 9.79 1.52 5.76
CA LEU A 16 9.49 2.95 5.67
C LEU A 16 8.70 3.39 6.90
N VAL A 17 9.05 4.55 7.42
CA VAL A 17 8.25 5.26 8.43
C VAL A 17 7.48 6.35 7.71
N SER A 18 6.17 6.36 7.88
CA SER A 18 5.28 7.42 7.43
C SER A 18 4.89 8.24 8.64
N ASP A 19 5.16 9.54 8.65
CA ASP A 19 4.84 10.44 9.77
C ASP A 19 3.46 11.08 9.67
N SER A 20 2.70 10.79 8.61
CA SER A 20 1.34 11.32 8.45
C SER A 20 0.44 10.45 7.57
N GLU A 21 -0.87 10.66 7.67
CA GLU A 21 -1.85 10.07 6.76
C GLU A 21 -1.57 10.42 5.28
N SER A 22 -1.10 11.65 5.02
CA SER A 22 -0.79 12.11 3.66
C SER A 22 0.44 11.41 3.05
N GLU A 23 1.41 11.06 3.89
CA GLU A 23 2.58 10.30 3.48
C GLU A 23 2.22 8.83 3.24
N THR A 24 1.37 8.22 4.07
CA THR A 24 0.82 6.88 3.83
C THR A 24 0.10 6.81 2.47
N VAL A 25 -0.67 7.84 2.09
CA VAL A 25 -1.26 7.94 0.75
C VAL A 25 -0.21 8.05 -0.33
N ARG A 26 0.85 8.83 -0.12
CA ARG A 26 1.94 8.98 -1.10
C ARG A 26 2.68 7.66 -1.34
N ILE A 27 2.91 6.89 -0.28
CA ILE A 27 3.44 5.52 -0.37
C ILE A 27 2.47 4.63 -1.15
N GLY A 28 1.17 4.66 -0.84
CA GLY A 28 0.16 3.95 -1.62
C GLY A 28 0.17 4.36 -3.09
N LYS A 29 0.30 5.65 -3.38
CA LYS A 29 0.31 6.22 -4.73
C LYS A 29 1.52 5.77 -5.54
N SER A 30 2.70 5.69 -4.94
CA SER A 30 3.88 5.18 -5.64
C SER A 30 3.69 3.72 -6.04
N ILE A 31 3.08 2.90 -5.17
CA ILE A 31 2.70 1.52 -5.49
C ILE A 31 1.68 1.49 -6.63
N GLY A 32 0.61 2.28 -6.56
CA GLY A 32 -0.42 2.36 -7.61
C GLY A 32 0.12 2.72 -8.99
N ILE A 33 1.03 3.70 -9.07
CA ILE A 33 1.70 4.07 -10.32
C ILE A 33 2.57 2.91 -10.83
N ALA A 34 3.19 2.13 -9.93
CA ALA A 34 4.06 1.01 -10.26
C ALA A 34 3.33 -0.28 -10.70
N LEU A 35 2.05 -0.42 -10.34
CA LEU A 35 1.26 -1.64 -10.58
C LEU A 35 1.18 -2.01 -12.06
N ARG A 36 1.19 -3.31 -12.33
CA ARG A 36 0.95 -3.92 -13.63
C ARG A 36 -0.06 -5.06 -13.50
N ALA A 37 -0.64 -5.48 -14.61
CA ALA A 37 -1.50 -6.66 -14.63
C ALA A 37 -0.73 -7.88 -14.08
N GLY A 38 -1.37 -8.52 -13.11
CA GLY A 38 -0.93 -9.67 -12.35
C GLY A 38 -0.03 -9.38 -11.15
N ASP A 39 0.20 -8.11 -10.80
CA ASP A 39 0.81 -7.76 -9.53
C ASP A 39 -0.21 -7.99 -8.38
N THR A 40 0.26 -8.50 -7.24
CA THR A 40 -0.54 -8.72 -6.04
C THR A 40 0.13 -8.06 -4.84
N VAL A 41 -0.66 -7.33 -4.07
CA VAL A 41 -0.24 -6.67 -2.84
C VAL A 41 -1.06 -7.20 -1.67
N LEU A 42 -0.39 -7.66 -0.60
CA LEU A 42 -1.05 -8.12 0.61
C LEU A 42 -0.83 -7.12 1.74
N LEU A 43 -1.88 -6.76 2.47
CA LEU A 43 -1.87 -5.76 3.54
C LEU A 43 -2.26 -6.39 4.87
N SER A 44 -1.27 -6.52 5.76
CA SER A 44 -1.42 -6.98 7.13
C SER A 44 -1.25 -5.83 8.12
N GLY A 45 -1.92 -5.91 9.25
CA GLY A 45 -1.86 -4.92 10.33
C GLY A 45 -3.17 -4.83 11.08
N ASP A 46 -3.14 -4.24 12.28
CA ASP A 46 -4.31 -4.14 13.14
C ASP A 46 -5.44 -3.27 12.55
N LEU A 47 -6.61 -3.32 13.17
CA LEU A 47 -7.71 -2.41 12.83
C LEU A 47 -7.26 -0.96 13.07
N GLY A 48 -7.44 -0.10 12.07
CA GLY A 48 -6.98 1.30 12.14
C GLY A 48 -5.50 1.51 11.77
N ALA A 49 -4.75 0.46 11.41
CA ALA A 49 -3.34 0.57 10.98
C ALA A 49 -3.14 1.34 9.66
N GLY A 50 -4.20 1.76 8.98
CA GLY A 50 -4.11 2.58 7.77
C GLY A 50 -4.08 1.79 6.45
N LYS A 51 -4.37 0.48 6.47
CA LYS A 51 -4.43 -0.38 5.27
C LYS A 51 -5.27 0.23 4.14
N THR A 52 -6.53 0.55 4.40
CA THR A 52 -7.40 1.18 3.41
C THR A 52 -6.91 2.56 2.94
N ARG A 53 -6.17 3.31 3.78
CA ARG A 53 -5.57 4.59 3.37
C ARG A 53 -4.43 4.38 2.38
N LEU A 54 -3.65 3.33 2.56
CA LEU A 54 -2.66 2.87 1.58
C LEU A 54 -3.35 2.49 0.26
N VAL A 55 -4.46 1.75 0.31
CA VAL A 55 -5.26 1.38 -0.88
C VAL A 55 -5.83 2.61 -1.58
N HIS A 56 -6.25 3.63 -0.84
CA HIS A 56 -6.68 4.91 -1.39
C HIS A 56 -5.57 5.54 -2.25
N GLY A 57 -4.34 5.58 -1.73
CA GLY A 57 -3.19 6.00 -2.51
C GLY A 57 -2.99 5.14 -3.76
N MET A 58 -3.12 3.81 -3.67
CA MET A 58 -2.97 2.93 -4.84
C MET A 58 -4.02 3.21 -5.92
N ALA A 59 -5.28 3.39 -5.52
CA ALA A 59 -6.36 3.75 -6.44
C ALA A 59 -6.10 5.10 -7.13
N ASP A 60 -5.60 6.09 -6.39
CA ASP A 60 -5.17 7.37 -6.98
C ASP A 60 -4.00 7.18 -7.96
N GLY A 61 -3.05 6.30 -7.62
CA GLY A 61 -1.86 6.02 -8.43
C GLY A 61 -2.15 5.27 -9.73
N ILE A 62 -3.21 4.47 -9.77
CA ILE A 62 -3.72 3.89 -11.03
C ILE A 62 -4.63 4.86 -11.80
N GLU A 63 -4.80 6.10 -11.32
CA GLU A 63 -5.68 7.12 -11.93
C GLU A 63 -7.16 6.68 -11.94
N SER A 64 -7.61 6.02 -10.87
CA SER A 64 -9.01 5.63 -10.75
C SER A 64 -9.92 6.86 -10.64
N PRO A 65 -11.05 6.91 -11.39
CA PRO A 65 -12.04 7.96 -11.23
C PRO A 65 -12.88 7.78 -9.94
N ILE A 66 -12.72 6.66 -9.24
CA ILE A 66 -13.45 6.31 -8.04
C ILE A 66 -12.45 6.24 -6.87
N PRO A 67 -12.66 7.01 -5.78
CA PRO A 67 -11.79 6.93 -4.62
C PRO A 67 -12.00 5.61 -3.88
N ALA A 68 -10.91 4.99 -3.44
CA ALA A 68 -11.02 3.75 -2.68
C ALA A 68 -11.66 3.97 -1.31
N ARG A 69 -12.38 2.95 -0.84
CA ARG A 69 -13.05 2.88 0.45
C ARG A 69 -12.93 1.44 0.95
N SER A 70 -12.95 1.25 2.27
CA SER A 70 -12.95 -0.11 2.83
C SER A 70 -14.17 -0.87 2.29
N PRO A 71 -14.02 -2.14 1.86
CA PRO A 71 -15.12 -2.99 1.44
C PRO A 71 -15.94 -3.38 2.69
N THR A 72 -16.76 -2.45 3.19
CA THR A 72 -17.48 -2.63 4.46
C THR A 72 -18.64 -3.63 4.35
N PHE A 73 -19.15 -3.87 3.13
CA PHE A 73 -20.29 -4.77 2.88
C PHE A 73 -20.10 -5.69 1.67
N VAL A 74 -19.26 -5.29 0.72
CA VAL A 74 -18.86 -6.08 -0.46
C VAL A 74 -17.48 -6.65 -0.15
N ILE A 75 -17.26 -7.94 -0.42
CA ILE A 75 -15.95 -8.59 -0.14
C ILE A 75 -14.86 -8.07 -1.10
N VAL A 76 -15.26 -7.65 -2.30
CA VAL A 76 -14.37 -7.11 -3.33
C VAL A 76 -14.94 -5.80 -3.87
N ASN A 77 -14.12 -4.74 -3.83
CA ASN A 77 -14.33 -3.49 -4.55
C ASN A 77 -13.44 -3.49 -5.80
N GLU A 78 -13.93 -2.94 -6.91
CA GLU A 78 -13.19 -2.84 -8.16
C GLU A 78 -12.94 -1.36 -8.51
N TYR A 79 -11.70 -1.04 -8.86
CA TYR A 79 -11.28 0.31 -9.24
C TYR A 79 -10.74 0.29 -10.68
N PRO A 80 -11.46 0.89 -11.66
CA PRO A 80 -10.94 1.04 -13.01
C PRO A 80 -9.85 2.11 -13.02
N GLY A 81 -8.90 2.02 -13.95
CA GLY A 81 -7.82 2.99 -14.10
C GLY A 81 -6.85 2.54 -15.18
N ARG A 82 -5.61 3.00 -15.12
CA ARG A 82 -4.49 2.51 -15.94
C ARG A 82 -4.33 0.99 -15.85
N VAL A 83 -4.58 0.42 -14.66
CA VAL A 83 -4.71 -1.02 -14.41
C VAL A 83 -5.98 -1.21 -13.59
N HIS A 84 -6.75 -2.25 -13.87
CA HIS A 84 -7.92 -2.61 -13.05
C HIS A 84 -7.43 -3.13 -11.69
N LEU A 85 -7.83 -2.51 -10.58
CA LEU A 85 -7.42 -2.91 -9.23
C LEU A 85 -8.60 -3.51 -8.46
N SER A 86 -8.50 -4.78 -8.12
CA SER A 86 -9.46 -5.47 -7.26
C SER A 86 -8.98 -5.40 -5.82
N HIS A 87 -9.73 -4.70 -4.99
CA HIS A 87 -9.48 -4.54 -3.56
C HIS A 87 -10.37 -5.49 -2.77
N CYS A 88 -9.75 -6.49 -2.16
CA CYS A 88 -10.42 -7.48 -1.34
C CYS A 88 -10.12 -7.25 0.15
N ASP A 89 -11.13 -7.39 0.99
CA ASP A 89 -10.99 -7.37 2.45
C ASP A 89 -11.52 -8.69 3.03
N LEU A 90 -10.59 -9.56 3.44
CA LEU A 90 -10.92 -10.91 3.89
C LEU A 90 -11.35 -10.97 5.36
N TYR A 91 -11.36 -9.84 6.10
CA TYR A 91 -11.63 -9.81 7.54
C TYR A 91 -12.95 -10.49 7.94
N ARG A 92 -13.93 -10.50 7.04
CA ARG A 92 -15.27 -11.08 7.28
C ARG A 92 -15.42 -12.53 6.84
N LEU A 93 -14.45 -13.09 6.14
CA LEU A 93 -14.52 -14.48 5.69
C LEU A 93 -14.12 -15.42 6.82
N GLY A 94 -14.87 -16.51 6.95
CA GLY A 94 -14.72 -17.48 8.04
C GLY A 94 -13.80 -18.64 7.72
N SER A 95 -13.48 -18.86 6.43
CA SER A 95 -12.69 -20.01 5.98
C SER A 95 -11.89 -19.71 4.72
N ILE A 96 -10.87 -20.54 4.49
CA ILE A 96 -10.09 -20.57 3.25
C ILE A 96 -10.97 -20.92 2.04
N ASP A 97 -11.96 -21.81 2.21
CA ASP A 97 -12.89 -22.20 1.14
C ASP A 97 -13.70 -21.00 0.62
N GLU A 98 -14.15 -20.10 1.50
CA GLU A 98 -14.84 -18.86 1.10
C GLU A 98 -13.91 -17.91 0.31
N VAL A 99 -12.60 -17.93 0.59
CA VAL A 99 -11.60 -17.15 -0.16
C VAL A 99 -11.39 -17.74 -1.56
N GLU A 100 -11.33 -19.06 -1.67
CA GLU A 100 -11.19 -19.76 -2.95
C GLU A 100 -12.38 -19.49 -3.88
N GLU A 101 -13.60 -19.45 -3.33
CA GLU A 101 -14.83 -19.10 -4.07
C GLU A 101 -14.80 -17.70 -4.70
N LEU A 102 -13.98 -16.78 -4.18
CA LEU A 102 -13.82 -15.46 -4.79
C LEU A 102 -13.12 -15.53 -6.15
N ALA A 103 -12.39 -16.61 -6.45
CA ALA A 103 -11.61 -16.80 -7.68
C ALA A 103 -10.67 -15.61 -7.97
N LEU A 104 -9.93 -15.14 -6.96
CA LEU A 104 -9.10 -13.93 -7.06
C LEU A 104 -8.06 -14.00 -8.18
N GLU A 105 -7.45 -15.18 -8.39
CA GLU A 105 -6.44 -15.39 -9.44
C GLU A 105 -6.95 -15.11 -10.85
N GLU A 106 -8.25 -15.34 -11.11
CA GLU A 106 -8.86 -15.11 -12.43
C GLU A 106 -8.86 -13.62 -12.83
N ARG A 107 -8.63 -12.70 -11.87
CA ARG A 107 -8.57 -11.25 -12.10
C ARG A 107 -7.17 -10.77 -12.50
N LEU A 108 -6.13 -11.53 -12.15
CA LEU A 108 -4.72 -11.15 -12.39
C LEU A 108 -4.33 -11.01 -13.87
N PRO A 109 -4.88 -11.76 -14.84
CA PRO A 109 -4.52 -11.59 -16.24
C PRO A 109 -4.81 -10.18 -16.79
N THR A 110 -5.82 -9.49 -16.27
CA THR A 110 -6.26 -8.17 -16.76
C THR A 110 -6.16 -7.05 -15.71
N GLY A 111 -5.75 -7.36 -14.48
CA GLY A 111 -5.76 -6.43 -13.36
C GLY A 111 -4.71 -6.76 -12.31
N ALA A 112 -4.72 -6.01 -11.22
CA ALA A 112 -3.89 -6.23 -10.04
C ALA A 112 -4.78 -6.48 -8.82
N LEU A 113 -4.25 -7.16 -7.82
CA LEU A 113 -4.96 -7.43 -6.56
C LEU A 113 -4.34 -6.63 -5.42
N VAL A 114 -5.19 -6.11 -4.54
CA VAL A 114 -4.81 -5.68 -3.20
C VAL A 114 -5.72 -6.35 -2.18
N ILE A 115 -5.13 -7.06 -1.22
CA ILE A 115 -5.86 -7.91 -0.29
C ILE A 115 -5.54 -7.49 1.15
N GLU A 116 -6.53 -6.99 1.86
CA GLU A 116 -6.45 -6.76 3.31
C GLU A 116 -6.75 -8.05 4.08
N TRP A 117 -6.05 -8.23 5.21
CA TRP A 117 -6.18 -9.40 6.09
C TRP A 117 -5.86 -10.74 5.39
N PRO A 118 -4.69 -10.84 4.73
CA PRO A 118 -4.29 -12.02 3.96
C PRO A 118 -4.20 -13.30 4.81
N GLU A 119 -4.14 -13.18 6.14
CA GLU A 119 -4.03 -14.31 7.07
C GLU A 119 -5.21 -15.28 6.96
N VAL A 120 -6.37 -14.80 6.54
CA VAL A 120 -7.57 -15.62 6.33
C VAL A 120 -7.43 -16.52 5.10
N GLY A 121 -6.76 -16.04 4.05
CA GLY A 121 -6.58 -16.77 2.80
C GLY A 121 -5.45 -17.79 2.83
N GLY A 122 -4.49 -17.68 3.75
CA GLY A 122 -3.43 -18.68 3.89
C GLY A 122 -2.72 -19.01 2.57
N ASN A 123 -2.73 -20.29 2.19
CA ASN A 123 -2.04 -20.82 1.00
C ASN A 123 -2.85 -20.76 -0.31
N VAL A 124 -4.09 -20.26 -0.30
CA VAL A 124 -4.85 -20.07 -1.55
C VAL A 124 -4.59 -18.72 -2.21
N LEU A 125 -3.86 -17.84 -1.52
CA LEU A 125 -3.41 -16.57 -2.09
C LEU A 125 -2.22 -16.78 -3.02
N PRO A 126 -2.00 -15.89 -4.01
CA PRO A 126 -0.84 -15.99 -4.90
C PRO A 126 0.49 -16.07 -4.14
N GLU A 127 1.46 -16.81 -4.69
CA GLU A 127 2.77 -16.99 -4.04
C GLU A 127 3.72 -15.80 -4.23
N ASP A 128 3.74 -15.16 -5.42
CA ASP A 128 4.61 -14.01 -5.73
C ASP A 128 3.87 -12.69 -5.47
N VAL A 129 4.02 -12.18 -4.25
CA VAL A 129 3.27 -11.06 -3.69
C VAL A 129 4.19 -10.05 -3.03
N LEU A 130 3.80 -8.79 -3.09
CA LEU A 130 4.39 -7.77 -2.23
C LEU A 130 3.59 -7.73 -0.92
N PHE A 131 4.12 -8.35 0.13
CA PHE A 131 3.52 -8.31 1.45
C PHE A 131 3.93 -7.04 2.19
N LEU A 132 2.95 -6.27 2.65
CA LEU A 132 3.16 -5.13 3.53
C LEU A 132 2.56 -5.39 4.89
N LYS A 133 3.37 -5.20 5.93
CA LYS A 133 2.91 -5.16 7.32
C LYS A 133 2.92 -3.73 7.81
N LEU A 134 1.77 -3.23 8.24
CA LEU A 134 1.58 -1.90 8.80
C LEU A 134 1.45 -2.01 10.32
N GLU A 135 2.27 -1.26 11.03
CA GLU A 135 2.25 -1.14 12.49
C GLU A 135 2.13 0.33 12.88
N ASN A 136 1.43 0.61 13.99
CA ASN A 136 1.38 1.96 14.54
C ASN A 136 2.77 2.35 15.05
N GLY A 137 3.16 3.61 14.83
CA GLY A 137 4.41 4.17 15.33
C GLY A 137 4.27 4.84 16.70
N ASP A 138 5.18 5.77 16.98
CA ASP A 138 5.29 6.44 18.27
C ASP A 138 4.15 7.43 18.55
N HIS A 139 3.46 7.91 17.51
CA HIS A 139 2.30 8.79 17.61
C HIS A 139 1.16 8.36 16.68
N ASP A 140 -0.05 8.87 16.93
CA ASP A 140 -1.31 8.40 16.34
C ASP A 140 -1.33 8.36 14.80
N ASP A 141 -0.61 9.26 14.14
CA ASP A 141 -0.52 9.35 12.68
C ASP A 141 0.72 8.65 12.08
N GLN A 142 1.65 8.18 12.92
CA GLN A 142 2.86 7.52 12.45
C GLN A 142 2.58 6.05 12.11
N ARG A 143 3.10 5.57 10.99
CA ARG A 143 3.04 4.16 10.59
C ARG A 143 4.42 3.64 10.23
N SER A 144 4.77 2.47 10.76
CA SER A 144 5.88 1.66 10.28
C SER A 144 5.34 0.68 9.24
N ILE A 145 5.92 0.69 8.03
CA ILE A 145 5.48 -0.14 6.91
C ILE A 145 6.66 -1.00 6.45
N MET A 146 6.58 -2.30 6.72
CA MET A 146 7.56 -3.29 6.28
C MET A 146 7.15 -3.92 4.96
N PHE A 147 8.04 -3.90 3.98
CA PHE A 147 7.84 -4.44 2.64
C PHE A 147 8.62 -5.74 2.48
N THR A 148 7.92 -6.80 2.11
CA THR A 148 8.48 -8.14 1.94
C THR A 148 8.04 -8.71 0.59
N PRO A 149 8.88 -8.63 -0.46
CA PRO A 149 8.62 -9.34 -1.70
C PRO A 149 8.87 -10.85 -1.50
N THR A 150 7.99 -11.69 -2.03
CA THR A 150 8.10 -13.16 -1.90
C THR A 150 8.59 -13.83 -3.19
N GLY A 151 8.73 -13.08 -4.28
CA GLY A 151 9.19 -13.59 -5.58
C GLY A 151 9.70 -12.50 -6.55
N PRO A 152 10.11 -12.89 -7.77
CA PRO A 152 10.69 -11.96 -8.74
C PRO A 152 9.76 -10.81 -9.17
N ARG A 153 8.46 -11.07 -9.33
CA ARG A 153 7.49 -10.05 -9.76
C ARG A 153 7.30 -9.01 -8.66
N SER A 154 7.09 -9.45 -7.43
CA SER A 154 6.93 -8.58 -6.26
C SER A 154 8.20 -7.81 -5.93
N ALA A 155 9.39 -8.40 -6.10
CA ALA A 155 10.66 -7.68 -5.99
C ALA A 155 10.79 -6.58 -7.05
N GLY A 156 10.34 -6.86 -8.27
CA GLY A 156 10.24 -5.88 -9.34
C GLY A 156 9.22 -4.78 -9.04
N LEU A 157 8.07 -5.11 -8.43
CA LEU A 157 7.09 -4.13 -7.98
C LEU A 157 7.69 -3.20 -6.92
N LEU A 158 8.30 -3.75 -5.86
CA LEU A 158 8.97 -2.98 -4.82
C LEU A 158 9.99 -2.00 -5.41
N SER A 159 10.85 -2.47 -6.32
CA SER A 159 11.88 -1.65 -6.94
C SER A 159 11.30 -0.47 -7.73
N ARG A 160 10.21 -0.70 -8.48
CA ARG A 160 9.52 0.37 -9.23
C ARG A 160 8.85 1.36 -8.28
N SER A 161 8.15 0.86 -7.26
CA SER A 161 7.45 1.68 -6.26
C SER A 161 8.43 2.58 -5.50
N ALA A 162 9.62 2.08 -5.13
CA ALA A 162 10.65 2.85 -4.45
C ALA A 162 11.16 4.02 -5.32
N ALA A 163 11.50 3.76 -6.58
CA ALA A 163 11.95 4.80 -7.51
C ALA A 163 10.87 5.89 -7.75
N ILE A 164 9.60 5.49 -7.83
CA ILE A 164 8.48 6.43 -7.95
C ILE A 164 8.30 7.22 -6.65
N TYR A 165 8.42 6.59 -5.48
CA TYR A 165 8.30 7.26 -4.19
C TYR A 165 9.34 8.36 -4.02
N GLU A 166 10.61 8.06 -4.28
CA GLU A 166 11.70 9.06 -4.23
C GLU A 166 11.41 10.26 -5.15
N SER A 167 10.87 10.00 -6.34
CA SER A 167 10.50 11.06 -7.29
C SER A 167 9.34 11.92 -6.80
N LEU A 168 8.29 11.30 -6.23
CA LEU A 168 7.14 12.00 -5.65
C LEU A 168 7.55 12.83 -4.43
N ASP A 169 8.38 12.27 -3.56
CA ASP A 169 8.82 12.91 -2.33
C ASP A 169 9.70 14.13 -2.63
N ALA A 170 10.65 13.99 -3.56
CA ALA A 170 11.46 15.12 -4.03
C ALA A 170 10.59 16.26 -4.60
N ALA A 171 9.55 15.93 -5.38
CA ALA A 171 8.63 16.93 -5.93
C ALA A 171 7.84 17.68 -4.83
N VAL A 172 7.42 16.96 -3.78
CA VAL A 172 6.74 17.56 -2.63
C VAL A 172 7.69 18.46 -1.83
N GLY A 173 8.93 18.02 -1.58
CA GLY A 173 9.96 18.85 -0.93
C GLY A 173 10.20 20.17 -1.67
N LEU A 174 10.28 20.12 -3.00
CA LEU A 174 10.36 21.32 -3.84
C LEU A 174 9.14 22.24 -3.67
N SER A 175 7.92 21.68 -3.64
CA SER A 175 6.69 22.47 -3.47
C SER A 175 6.60 23.16 -2.10
N TYR A 176 7.04 22.51 -1.02
CA TYR A 176 7.10 23.12 0.31
C TYR A 176 8.20 24.18 0.41
N SER A 177 9.34 23.97 -0.24
CA SER A 177 10.42 24.97 -0.28
C SER A 177 10.05 26.23 -1.09
N ALA A 178 9.24 26.10 -2.12
CA ALA A 178 8.84 27.22 -2.99
C ALA A 178 7.79 28.16 -2.37
N ALA A 179 7.10 27.76 -1.29
CA ALA A 179 6.07 28.56 -0.63
C ALA A 179 6.61 29.49 0.48
N GLY A 180 7.93 29.53 0.68
CA GLY A 180 8.56 30.11 1.86
C GLY A 180 9.49 31.31 1.63
N GLU A 181 9.30 32.15 0.61
CA GLU A 181 10.00 33.45 0.52
C GLU A 181 9.05 34.55 0.01
N ASN A 182 8.39 35.21 0.95
CA ASN A 182 7.89 36.57 0.76
C ASN A 182 8.00 37.32 2.10
N THR A 183 9.24 37.58 2.51
CA THR A 183 9.53 38.61 3.51
C THR A 183 9.62 39.94 2.77
N ASP A 184 8.49 40.61 2.55
CA ASP A 184 8.54 42.04 2.23
C ASP A 184 8.80 42.81 3.52
N SER A 185 10.09 43.00 3.77
CA SER A 185 10.61 44.03 4.66
C SER A 185 10.37 45.39 4.03
N SER A 186 9.22 45.99 4.32
CA SER A 186 9.02 47.42 4.13
C SER A 186 8.84 48.07 5.51
N GLY A 187 9.98 48.29 6.16
CA GLY A 187 10.06 49.25 7.25
C GLY A 187 9.78 50.65 6.70
N ASN A 188 8.93 51.41 7.37
CA ASN A 188 9.00 52.86 7.30
C ASN A 188 9.01 53.45 8.71
N LYS A 189 10.11 54.14 9.01
CA LYS A 189 10.28 55.03 10.16
C LYS A 189 9.52 56.33 9.91
N THR A 190 9.36 57.11 11.00
CA THR A 190 8.96 58.53 11.08
C THR A 190 7.48 58.82 10.75
N ASN A 191 6.69 59.51 11.57
CA ASN A 191 6.93 60.54 12.59
C ASN A 191 5.92 60.42 13.74
#